data_AF-A0AAD4L909-F1
#
_entry.id   AF-A0AAD4L909-F1
#
_cell.length_a   1.000
_cell.length_b   1.000
_cell.length_c   1.000
_cell.angle_alpha   90.00
_cell.angle_beta   90.00
_cell.angle_gamma   90.00
#
_symmetry.space_group_name_H-M   'P 1'
#
loop_
_entity.id
_entity.type
_entity.pdbx_description
1 polymer ?
#
loop_
_entity_poly.entity_id
_entity_poly.type
_entity_poly.pdbx_seq_one_letter_code
_entity_poly.pdbx_strand_id
1 'polypeptide(L)'
;MATTATTALQSLLSVPQPLAKLFSYFPLKTYPPSKPAKAPIVGPLLWVHPPPPSVPGKESILSADVECLKWQAHISLRGLRDVSVRWDVSQEGALGGRLPNLQVPSERANDVDGELLSAQSILAWIDEKVGPLDDQEGYKDSKSRDESHAWIALLEGDVHAALALAQPLPSFFYHAVLQLPPSTTQRPVETILSPPPAPLSGFSSLLPPYGARLSPNAIAARYRDAVAALSECLGQHEWFLGSPGPTALDAAAFAYLHVLLHAEDDLRIEVARRANLVHWERRVYERVRSAFVQYKIPQ
;
A
#
# COMPACT_ATOMS: atom_id res chain seq x y z
N MET A 1 3.71 -33.06 -35.39
CA MET A 1 4.03 -31.84 -36.15
C MET A 1 2.73 -31.24 -36.65
N ALA A 2 2.23 -30.18 -36.02
CA ALA A 2 0.98 -29.55 -36.39
C ALA A 2 1.05 -28.03 -36.13
N THR A 3 0.43 -27.30 -37.06
CA THR A 3 -0.12 -25.93 -36.96
C THR A 3 0.84 -24.73 -36.88
N THR A 4 1.25 -24.24 -38.05
CA THR A 4 1.60 -22.83 -38.32
C THR A 4 0.45 -22.19 -39.11
N ALA A 5 -0.54 -21.64 -38.41
CA ALA A 5 -1.70 -21.00 -39.04
C ALA A 5 -2.16 -19.76 -38.26
N THR A 6 -1.31 -18.74 -38.12
CA THR A 6 -1.73 -17.43 -37.59
C THR A 6 -0.82 -16.28 -38.05
N THR A 7 -0.47 -16.20 -39.34
CA THR A 7 0.33 -15.08 -39.89
C THR A 7 -0.21 -14.55 -41.23
N ALA A 8 -1.47 -14.83 -41.56
CA ALA A 8 -2.04 -14.50 -42.87
C ALA A 8 -3.11 -13.38 -42.85
N LEU A 9 -3.56 -12.92 -41.67
CA LEU A 9 -4.66 -11.96 -41.57
C LEU A 9 -4.21 -10.49 -41.45
N GLN A 10 -2.92 -10.20 -41.29
CA GLN A 10 -2.41 -8.81 -41.19
C GLN A 10 -1.98 -8.21 -42.55
N SER A 11 -1.80 -9.02 -43.60
CA SER A 11 -1.36 -8.54 -44.92
C SER A 11 -2.50 -8.21 -45.88
N LEU A 12 -3.71 -8.71 -45.64
CA LEU A 12 -4.87 -8.54 -46.53
C LEU A 12 -5.59 -7.18 -46.38
N LEU A 13 -5.19 -6.36 -45.40
CA LEU A 13 -5.75 -5.04 -45.12
C LEU A 13 -4.70 -3.92 -45.25
N SER A 14 -3.64 -4.14 -46.04
CA SER A 14 -2.68 -3.08 -46.33
C SER A 14 -3.22 -2.16 -47.41
N VAL A 15 -3.48 -0.91 -47.04
CA VAL A 15 -4.01 0.12 -47.95
C VAL A 15 -3.00 0.35 -49.08
N PRO A 16 -3.42 0.29 -50.37
CA PRO A 16 -2.54 0.60 -51.48
C PRO A 16 -1.92 1.98 -51.32
N GLN A 17 -0.61 2.10 -51.55
CA GLN A 17 0.13 3.36 -51.42
C GLN A 17 -0.50 4.60 -52.07
N PRO A 18 -1.15 4.55 -53.26
CA PRO A 18 -1.82 5.73 -53.81
C PRO A 18 -3.01 6.19 -52.97
N LEU A 19 -3.75 5.26 -52.37
CA LEU A 19 -4.87 5.58 -51.48
C LEU A 19 -4.35 6.15 -50.16
N ALA A 20 -3.24 5.63 -49.63
CA ALA A 20 -2.56 6.18 -48.45
C ALA A 20 -2.09 7.63 -48.69
N LYS A 21 -1.62 7.96 -49.90
CA LYS A 21 -1.27 9.34 -50.31
C LYS A 21 -2.47 10.27 -50.44
N LEU A 22 -3.63 9.76 -50.83
CA LEU A 22 -4.86 10.55 -50.86
C LEU A 22 -5.31 10.88 -49.43
N PHE A 23 -5.22 9.91 -48.50
CA PHE A 23 -5.60 10.11 -47.11
C PHE A 23 -4.57 10.92 -46.30
N SER A 24 -3.33 11.08 -46.76
CA SER A 24 -2.34 11.96 -46.09
C SER A 24 -2.64 13.45 -46.21
N TYR A 25 -3.55 13.86 -47.10
CA TYR A 25 -4.04 15.25 -47.16
C TYR A 25 -5.06 15.58 -46.06
N PHE A 26 -5.53 14.56 -45.34
CA PHE A 26 -6.35 14.72 -44.14
C PHE A 26 -5.46 14.47 -42.91
N PRO A 27 -5.60 15.27 -41.84
CA PRO A 27 -6.58 16.32 -41.61
C PRO A 27 -6.23 17.68 -42.25
N LEU A 28 -7.25 18.44 -42.67
CA LEU A 28 -7.10 19.77 -43.32
C LEU A 28 -6.50 20.84 -42.39
N LYS A 29 -6.64 20.68 -41.07
CA LYS A 29 -6.07 21.58 -40.06
C LYS A 29 -5.76 20.79 -38.81
N THR A 30 -4.49 20.81 -38.41
CA THR A 30 -4.01 20.23 -37.16
C THR A 30 -3.85 21.36 -36.15
N TYR A 31 -4.61 21.31 -35.06
CA TYR A 31 -4.44 22.25 -33.96
C TYR A 31 -3.19 21.88 -33.15
N PRO A 32 -2.52 22.86 -32.52
CA PRO A 32 -1.46 22.55 -31.58
C PRO A 32 -2.02 21.70 -30.43
N PRO A 33 -1.19 20.83 -29.82
CA PRO A 33 -1.62 20.04 -28.66
C PRO A 33 -2.17 20.95 -27.57
N SER A 34 -3.38 20.67 -27.07
CA SER A 34 -3.87 21.33 -25.86
C SER A 34 -2.98 20.89 -24.70
N LYS A 35 -2.28 21.84 -24.08
CA LYS A 35 -1.54 21.56 -22.85
C LYS A 35 -2.50 21.77 -21.68
N PRO A 36 -2.95 20.71 -20.99
CA PRO A 36 -3.66 20.90 -19.74
C PRO A 36 -2.79 21.71 -18.79
N ALA A 37 -3.41 22.60 -18.00
CA ALA A 37 -2.72 23.27 -16.90
C ALA A 37 -2.33 22.20 -15.87
N LYS A 38 -1.06 21.78 -15.89
CA LYS A 38 -0.52 20.81 -14.95
C LYS A 38 0.56 21.50 -14.13
N ALA A 39 0.50 21.31 -12.82
CA ALA A 39 1.54 21.77 -11.93
C ALA A 39 2.81 20.92 -12.17
N PRO A 40 3.98 21.54 -12.39
CA PRO A 40 5.22 20.79 -12.51
C PRO A 40 5.55 20.09 -11.21
N ILE A 41 5.98 18.83 -11.31
CA ILE A 41 6.45 18.06 -10.16
C ILE A 41 7.88 18.47 -9.86
N VAL A 42 8.08 19.25 -8.80
CA VAL A 42 9.39 19.79 -8.39
C VAL A 42 10.16 18.81 -7.49
N GLY A 43 9.45 17.94 -6.76
CA GLY A 43 10.05 17.03 -5.78
C GLY A 43 9.28 15.73 -5.65
N PRO A 44 9.76 14.80 -4.79
CA PRO A 44 9.11 13.51 -4.59
C PRO A 44 7.73 13.71 -3.95
N LEU A 45 6.71 13.12 -4.60
CA LEU A 45 5.31 13.25 -4.24
C LEU A 45 4.68 11.86 -4.04
N LEU A 46 4.41 11.50 -2.79
CA LEU A 46 3.82 10.23 -2.41
C LEU A 46 2.30 10.31 -2.44
N TRP A 47 1.68 9.37 -3.15
CA TRP A 47 0.24 9.20 -3.25
C TRP A 47 -0.19 8.18 -2.20
N VAL A 48 -1.07 8.58 -1.29
CA VAL A 48 -1.48 7.77 -0.14
C VAL A 48 -2.99 7.74 0.02
N HIS A 49 -3.48 6.73 0.75
CA HIS A 49 -4.86 6.74 1.23
C HIS A 49 -5.07 7.90 2.22
N PRO A 50 -6.25 8.53 2.24
CA PRO A 50 -6.52 9.67 3.11
C PRO A 50 -6.18 9.41 4.58
N PRO A 51 -5.71 10.44 5.31
CA PRO A 51 -5.48 10.36 6.74
C PRO A 51 -6.81 10.11 7.49
N PRO A 52 -6.76 9.54 8.71
CA PRO A 52 -7.96 9.35 9.51
C PRO A 52 -8.62 10.71 9.79
N PRO A 53 -9.96 10.75 9.92
CA PRO A 53 -10.69 11.98 10.18
C PRO A 53 -10.14 12.65 11.43
N SER A 54 -9.51 13.80 11.21
CA SER A 54 -8.79 14.52 12.26
C SER A 54 -9.73 15.40 13.05
N VAL A 55 -9.52 15.50 14.36
CA VAL A 55 -10.17 16.52 15.20
C VAL A 55 -9.74 17.91 14.69
N PRO A 56 -10.64 18.90 14.61
CA PRO A 56 -10.28 20.26 14.18
C PRO A 56 -9.04 20.77 14.94
N GLY A 57 -7.98 21.14 14.21
CA GLY A 57 -6.71 21.62 14.78
C GLY A 57 -5.58 20.60 14.93
N LYS A 58 -5.79 19.33 14.61
CA LYS A 58 -4.74 18.29 14.53
C LYS A 58 -4.82 17.53 13.21
N GLU A 59 -4.57 18.19 12.09
CA GLU A 59 -4.54 17.52 10.79
C GLU A 59 -3.35 16.55 10.71
N SER A 60 -3.66 15.25 10.65
CA SER A 60 -2.66 14.22 10.39
C SER A 60 -2.34 14.17 8.90
N ILE A 61 -1.05 14.06 8.56
CA ILE A 61 -0.56 13.80 7.18
C ILE A 61 -0.35 12.30 6.95
N LEU A 62 -0.37 11.51 8.02
CA LEU A 62 -0.13 10.07 7.96
C LEU A 62 -1.40 9.34 7.49
N SER A 63 -1.20 8.39 6.59
CA SER A 63 -2.30 7.63 5.99
C SER A 63 -3.03 6.76 7.01
N ALA A 64 -4.33 6.56 6.82
CA ALA A 64 -5.10 5.56 7.58
C ALA A 64 -4.86 4.12 7.11
N ASP A 65 -4.27 3.94 5.91
CA ASP A 65 -3.97 2.61 5.37
C ASP A 65 -2.58 2.12 5.84
N VAL A 66 -2.52 0.84 6.19
CA VAL A 66 -1.30 0.21 6.72
C VAL A 66 -0.19 0.17 5.68
N GLU A 67 -0.50 -0.14 4.42
CA GLU A 67 0.54 -0.25 3.39
C GLU A 67 1.12 1.11 3.03
N CYS A 68 0.26 2.11 2.88
CA CYS A 68 0.68 3.49 2.68
C CYS A 68 1.57 3.96 3.84
N LEU A 69 1.18 3.68 5.07
CA LEU A 69 1.93 4.07 6.26
C LEU A 69 3.26 3.30 6.40
N LYS A 70 3.32 2.03 6.00
CA LYS A 70 4.56 1.24 5.94
C LYS A 70 5.60 1.92 5.06
N TRP A 71 5.19 2.40 3.88
CA TRP A 71 6.09 3.12 2.98
C TRP A 71 6.42 4.53 3.48
N GLN A 72 5.48 5.26 4.08
CA GLN A 72 5.76 6.54 4.74
C GLN A 72 6.83 6.37 5.85
N ALA A 73 6.65 5.36 6.69
CA ALA A 73 7.59 5.03 7.75
C ALA A 73 8.95 4.63 7.17
N HIS A 74 8.98 3.75 6.17
CA HIS A 74 10.23 3.29 5.58
C HIS A 74 11.05 4.44 4.97
N ILE A 75 10.42 5.34 4.21
CA ILE A 75 11.06 6.53 3.62
C ILE A 75 11.67 7.42 4.72
N SER A 76 10.89 7.75 5.75
CA SER A 76 11.33 8.65 6.83
C SER A 76 12.39 8.04 7.73
N LEU A 77 12.32 6.74 8.00
CA LEU A 77 13.28 6.02 8.84
C LEU A 77 14.63 5.86 8.15
N ARG A 78 14.64 5.69 6.82
CA ARG A 78 15.84 5.77 5.97
C ARG A 78 16.46 7.17 5.90
N GLY A 79 15.80 8.18 6.48
CA GLY A 79 16.36 9.52 6.66
C GLY A 79 15.99 10.52 5.57
N LEU A 80 15.12 10.14 4.63
CA LEU A 80 14.57 11.07 3.64
C LEU A 80 13.60 12.05 4.30
N ARG A 81 13.68 13.33 3.93
CA ARG A 81 12.87 14.42 4.45
C ARG A 81 12.30 15.25 3.30
N ASP A 82 11.35 16.13 3.63
CA ASP A 82 10.71 17.06 2.70
C ASP A 82 9.97 16.36 1.54
N VAL A 83 9.45 15.16 1.80
CA VAL A 83 8.63 14.42 0.81
C VAL A 83 7.20 14.95 0.86
N SER A 84 6.68 15.32 -0.30
CA SER A 84 5.31 15.83 -0.42
C SER A 84 4.32 14.66 -0.42
N VAL A 85 3.16 14.84 0.20
CA VAL A 85 2.12 13.80 0.30
C VAL A 85 0.80 14.33 -0.24
N ARG A 86 0.11 13.50 -1.05
CA ARG A 86 -1.23 13.78 -1.58
C ARG A 86 -2.17 12.59 -1.38
N TRP A 87 -3.46 12.88 -1.22
CA TRP A 87 -4.53 11.89 -1.05
C TRP A 87 -5.81 12.29 -1.79
N ASP A 88 -5.70 13.21 -2.75
CA ASP A 88 -6.78 13.62 -3.66
C ASP A 88 -7.00 12.63 -4.81
N VAL A 89 -6.10 11.66 -4.98
CA VAL A 89 -6.16 10.62 -6.01
C VAL A 89 -6.72 9.34 -5.39
N SER A 90 -7.77 8.77 -6.00
CA SER A 90 -8.31 7.48 -5.59
C SER A 90 -7.42 6.32 -6.05
N GLN A 91 -7.57 5.15 -5.42
CA GLN A 91 -6.80 3.96 -5.78
C GLN A 91 -6.96 3.54 -7.26
N GLU A 92 -8.10 3.84 -7.88
CA GLU A 92 -8.36 3.53 -9.29
C GLU A 92 -7.49 4.38 -10.23
N GLY A 93 -7.05 5.56 -9.77
CA GLY A 93 -6.09 6.41 -10.48
C GLY A 93 -4.62 6.04 -10.25
N ALA A 94 -4.37 5.08 -9.35
CA ALA A 94 -3.03 4.61 -9.00
C ALA A 94 -2.52 3.55 -10.00
N LEU A 95 -1.20 3.38 -10.11
CA LEU A 95 -0.59 2.31 -10.89
C LEU A 95 -1.04 0.95 -10.38
N GLY A 96 -1.61 0.15 -11.28
CA GLY A 96 -2.13 -1.18 -10.94
C GLY A 96 -3.37 -1.13 -10.04
N GLY A 97 -4.04 0.02 -9.91
CA GLY A 97 -5.22 0.17 -9.06
C GLY A 97 -4.90 0.10 -7.55
N ARG A 98 -3.64 0.36 -7.17
CA ARG A 98 -3.15 0.16 -5.80
C ARG A 98 -2.27 1.33 -5.33
N LEU A 99 -2.58 1.81 -4.14
CA LEU A 99 -1.74 2.76 -3.40
C LEU A 99 -0.79 1.99 -2.46
N PRO A 100 0.37 2.56 -2.08
CA PRO A 100 0.89 3.86 -2.49
C PRO A 100 1.63 3.84 -3.83
N ASN A 101 1.75 5.01 -4.45
CA ASN A 101 2.67 5.26 -5.57
C ASN A 101 3.52 6.49 -5.29
N LEU A 102 4.74 6.52 -5.83
CA LEU A 102 5.65 7.65 -5.68
C LEU A 102 5.87 8.32 -7.03
N GLN A 103 5.52 9.59 -7.11
CA GLN A 103 5.77 10.41 -8.30
C GLN A 103 7.07 11.19 -8.10
N VAL A 104 8.00 11.05 -9.02
CA VAL A 104 9.31 11.69 -8.99
C VAL A 104 9.51 12.55 -10.23
N PRO A 105 10.29 13.65 -10.17
CA PRO A 105 10.63 14.42 -11.36
C PRO A 105 11.36 13.53 -12.37
N SER A 106 10.92 13.51 -13.64
CA SER A 106 11.59 12.75 -14.69
C SER A 106 12.74 13.57 -15.26
N GLU A 107 13.94 12.97 -15.34
CA GLU A 107 15.11 13.61 -15.98
C GLU A 107 15.16 13.34 -17.50
N ARG A 108 14.45 12.30 -17.98
CA ARG A 108 14.62 11.77 -19.35
C ARG A 108 13.68 12.39 -20.38
N ALA A 109 12.59 13.00 -19.93
CA ALA A 109 11.66 13.70 -20.78
C ALA A 109 11.42 15.09 -20.19
N ASN A 110 11.28 16.11 -21.05
CA ASN A 110 10.74 17.43 -20.65
C ASN A 110 9.24 17.34 -20.27
N ASP A 111 8.81 16.19 -19.74
CA ASP A 111 7.47 15.88 -19.32
C ASP A 111 7.26 16.45 -17.93
N VAL A 112 6.31 17.39 -17.87
CA VAL A 112 5.89 18.08 -16.65
C VAL A 112 5.34 17.12 -15.58
N ASP A 113 4.92 15.92 -16.01
CA ASP A 113 4.21 14.93 -15.20
C ASP A 113 5.15 14.10 -14.30
N GLY A 114 6.45 14.07 -14.59
CA GLY A 114 7.39 13.19 -13.89
C GLY A 114 7.16 11.70 -14.15
N GLU A 115 7.92 10.86 -13.45
CA GLU A 115 7.81 9.39 -13.49
C GLU A 115 7.01 8.90 -12.27
N LEU A 116 6.08 7.99 -12.50
CA LEU A 116 5.27 7.39 -11.44
C LEU A 116 5.78 5.97 -11.15
N LEU A 117 6.13 5.74 -9.88
CA LEU A 117 6.69 4.49 -9.39
C LEU A 117 5.65 3.73 -8.57
N SER A 118 5.54 2.42 -8.81
CA SER A 118 4.73 1.51 -8.00
C SER A 118 5.40 1.24 -6.65
N ALA A 119 4.63 0.69 -5.69
CA ALA A 119 5.11 0.39 -4.34
C ALA A 119 6.42 -0.42 -4.33
N GLN A 120 6.55 -1.45 -5.17
CA GLN A 120 7.77 -2.26 -5.23
C GLN A 120 9.01 -1.49 -5.74
N SER A 121 8.80 -0.46 -6.56
CA SER A 121 9.88 0.37 -7.10
C SER A 121 10.31 1.48 -6.13
N ILE A 122 9.54 1.73 -5.07
CA ILE A 122 9.88 2.73 -4.05
C ILE A 122 11.18 2.33 -3.34
N LEU A 123 11.39 1.05 -3.04
CA LEU A 123 12.62 0.59 -2.37
C LEU A 123 13.86 0.90 -3.21
N ALA A 124 13.82 0.57 -4.50
CA ALA A 124 14.92 0.86 -5.42
C ALA A 124 15.20 2.37 -5.52
N TRP A 125 14.15 3.20 -5.51
CA TRP A 125 14.31 4.66 -5.49
C TRP A 125 14.93 5.17 -4.17
N ILE A 126 14.54 4.61 -3.03
CA ILE A 126 15.14 4.98 -1.73
C ILE A 126 16.62 4.62 -1.72
N ASP A 127 16.98 3.43 -2.20
CA ASP A 127 18.37 2.97 -2.27
C ASP A 127 19.21 3.82 -3.24
N GLU A 128 18.61 4.35 -4.31
CA GLU A 128 19.28 5.32 -5.20
C GLU A 128 19.59 6.65 -4.48
N LYS A 129 18.72 7.13 -3.59
CA LYS A 129 18.89 8.43 -2.91
C LYS A 129 19.73 8.37 -1.65
N VAL A 130 19.57 7.34 -0.84
CA VAL A 130 20.25 7.19 0.46
C VAL A 130 21.48 6.27 0.36
N GLY A 131 21.53 5.41 -0.66
CA GLY A 131 22.46 4.30 -0.75
C GLY A 131 21.81 3.00 -0.26
N PRO A 132 22.21 1.85 -0.81
CA PRO A 132 21.72 0.55 -0.37
C PRO A 132 22.14 0.28 1.08
N LEU A 133 21.32 -0.48 1.79
CA LEU A 133 21.70 -1.01 3.10
C LEU A 133 22.81 -2.06 2.95
N ASP A 134 23.44 -2.41 4.07
CA ASP A 134 24.35 -3.55 4.14
C ASP A 134 23.62 -4.87 3.82
N ASP A 135 24.38 -5.95 3.63
CA ASP A 135 23.83 -7.30 3.40
C ASP A 135 22.90 -7.77 4.53
N GLN A 136 22.95 -7.08 5.67
CA GLN A 136 22.19 -7.34 6.89
C GLN A 136 20.96 -6.41 7.02
N GLU A 137 20.66 -5.56 6.03
CA GLU A 137 19.50 -4.67 6.00
C GLU A 137 19.35 -3.76 7.24
N GLY A 138 20.46 -3.41 7.90
CA GLY A 138 20.49 -2.63 9.14
C GLY A 138 20.24 -3.44 10.43
N TYR A 139 20.11 -4.77 10.34
CA TYR A 139 20.04 -5.65 11.51
C TYR A 139 21.43 -5.91 12.11
N LYS A 140 21.45 -6.22 13.41
CA LYS A 140 22.69 -6.52 14.13
C LYS A 140 23.39 -7.78 13.62
N ASP A 141 22.62 -8.84 13.38
CA ASP A 141 23.11 -10.17 13.02
C ASP A 141 22.21 -10.78 11.93
N SER A 142 22.74 -11.72 11.14
CA SER A 142 21.95 -12.45 10.11
C SER A 142 20.77 -13.21 10.71
N LYS A 143 20.90 -13.70 11.95
CA LYS A 143 19.79 -14.37 12.65
C LYS A 143 18.64 -13.41 12.94
N SER A 144 18.95 -12.18 13.35
CA SER A 144 17.94 -11.15 13.58
C SER A 144 17.23 -10.76 12.28
N ARG A 145 17.94 -10.75 11.15
CA ARG A 145 17.30 -10.58 9.83
C ARG A 145 16.30 -11.70 9.55
N ASP A 146 16.67 -12.97 9.74
CA ASP A 146 15.77 -14.09 9.51
C ASP A 146 14.56 -14.07 10.47
N GLU A 147 14.80 -13.74 11.74
CA GLU A 147 13.73 -13.54 12.74
C GLU A 147 12.81 -12.38 12.35
N SER A 148 13.33 -11.31 11.76
CA SER A 148 12.53 -10.17 11.32
C SER A 148 11.46 -10.56 10.30
N HIS A 149 11.78 -11.49 9.38
CA HIS A 149 10.80 -11.99 8.40
C HIS A 149 9.65 -12.74 9.07
N ALA A 150 9.92 -13.49 10.15
CA ALA A 150 8.87 -14.14 10.93
C ALA A 150 7.98 -13.12 11.63
N TRP A 151 8.54 -12.04 12.17
CA TRP A 151 7.77 -10.96 12.77
C TRP A 151 6.94 -10.18 11.76
N ILE A 152 7.47 -9.91 10.56
CA ILE A 152 6.70 -9.30 9.47
C ILE A 152 5.55 -10.23 9.06
N ALA A 153 5.79 -11.54 8.95
CA ALA A 153 4.72 -12.50 8.65
C ALA A 153 3.64 -12.56 9.75
N LEU A 154 4.02 -12.40 11.02
CA LEU A 154 3.07 -12.30 12.14
C LEU A 154 2.20 -11.03 12.03
N LEU A 155 2.81 -9.89 11.69
CA LEU A 155 2.12 -8.62 11.48
C LEU A 155 1.17 -8.67 10.26
N GLU A 156 1.67 -9.12 9.11
CA GLU A 156 0.91 -9.22 7.86
C GLU A 156 -0.13 -10.35 7.88
N GLY A 157 0.03 -11.33 8.78
CA GLY A 157 -0.91 -12.43 8.99
C GLY A 157 -1.93 -12.15 10.08
N ASP A 158 -1.56 -12.41 11.35
CA ASP A 158 -2.50 -12.43 12.47
C ASP A 158 -3.01 -11.03 12.84
N VAL A 159 -2.12 -10.02 12.81
CA VAL A 159 -2.50 -8.64 13.15
C VAL A 159 -3.32 -8.02 12.02
N HIS A 160 -2.93 -8.20 10.76
CA HIS A 160 -3.70 -7.73 9.62
C HIS A 160 -5.08 -8.40 9.53
N ALA A 161 -5.18 -9.71 9.83
CA ALA A 161 -6.47 -10.40 9.85
C ALA A 161 -7.43 -9.80 10.88
N ALA A 162 -6.94 -9.47 12.08
CA ALA A 162 -7.75 -8.81 13.10
C ALA A 162 -8.19 -7.40 12.68
N LEU A 163 -7.28 -6.62 12.07
CA LEU A 163 -7.61 -5.32 11.51
C LEU A 163 -8.70 -5.42 10.42
N ALA A 164 -8.56 -6.36 9.49
CA ALA A 164 -9.51 -6.57 8.40
C ALA A 164 -10.90 -6.97 8.89
N LEU A 165 -10.99 -7.72 10.00
CA LEU A 165 -12.27 -8.04 10.64
C LEU A 165 -12.91 -6.85 11.35
N ALA A 166 -12.12 -5.91 11.85
CA ALA A 166 -12.60 -4.71 12.54
C ALA A 166 -12.96 -3.56 11.58
N GLN A 167 -12.66 -3.67 10.28
CA GLN A 167 -13.08 -2.65 9.32
C GLN A 167 -14.61 -2.65 9.18
N PRO A 168 -15.26 -1.48 9.19
CA PRO A 168 -16.71 -1.39 9.12
C PRO A 168 -17.21 -2.01 7.82
N LEU A 169 -18.16 -2.94 7.94
CA LEU A 169 -18.76 -3.62 6.79
C LEU A 169 -19.41 -2.57 5.87
N PRO A 170 -19.15 -2.59 4.55
CA PRO A 170 -19.75 -1.63 3.65
C PRO A 170 -21.27 -1.74 3.75
N SER A 171 -21.94 -0.64 4.05
CA SER A 171 -23.36 -0.65 4.40
C SER A 171 -24.19 -1.19 3.23
N PHE A 172 -24.88 -2.31 3.47
CA PHE A 172 -25.63 -3.09 2.49
C PHE A 172 -26.60 -2.23 1.66
N PHE A 173 -27.21 -1.21 2.28
CA PHE A 173 -28.13 -0.30 1.60
C PHE A 173 -27.44 0.51 0.49
N TYR A 174 -26.24 1.02 0.73
CA TYR A 174 -25.51 1.84 -0.26
C TYR A 174 -25.06 1.00 -1.47
N HIS A 175 -24.69 -0.25 -1.24
CA HIS A 175 -24.29 -1.17 -2.29
C HIS A 175 -25.44 -1.76 -3.08
N ALA A 176 -26.45 -2.28 -2.39
CA ALA A 176 -27.53 -3.03 -3.01
C ALA A 176 -28.64 -2.12 -3.57
N VAL A 177 -28.92 -0.99 -2.91
CA VAL A 177 -30.02 -0.09 -3.31
C VAL A 177 -29.53 1.08 -4.15
N LEU A 178 -28.39 1.69 -3.79
CA LEU A 178 -27.92 2.90 -4.46
C LEU A 178 -26.91 2.64 -5.59
N GLN A 179 -26.47 1.38 -5.80
CA GLN A 179 -25.47 0.98 -6.80
C GLN A 179 -24.22 1.88 -6.79
N LEU A 180 -23.92 2.49 -5.64
CA LEU A 180 -22.74 3.33 -5.50
C LEU A 180 -21.51 2.41 -5.57
N PRO A 181 -20.46 2.79 -6.32
CA PRO A 181 -19.22 2.04 -6.28
C PRO A 181 -18.74 1.96 -4.82
N PRO A 182 -18.18 0.80 -4.39
CA PRO A 182 -17.65 0.68 -3.03
C PRO A 182 -16.68 1.81 -2.79
N SER A 183 -16.89 2.60 -1.74
CA SER A 183 -15.88 3.50 -1.21
C SER A 183 -14.79 2.66 -0.57
N THR A 184 -13.95 2.04 -1.41
CA THR A 184 -12.61 1.44 -1.22
C THR A 184 -12.26 0.80 0.14
N THR A 185 -13.24 0.39 0.95
CA THR A 185 -13.04 -0.45 2.12
C THR A 185 -12.86 -1.87 1.63
N GLN A 186 -11.77 -2.50 2.09
CA GLN A 186 -11.39 -3.84 1.72
C GLN A 186 -12.60 -4.77 1.82
N ARG A 187 -12.89 -5.50 0.73
CA ARG A 187 -14.02 -6.42 0.70
C ARG A 187 -13.85 -7.44 1.82
N PRO A 188 -14.89 -7.74 2.61
CA PRO A 188 -14.81 -8.75 3.65
C PRO A 188 -14.29 -10.05 3.04
N VAL A 189 -13.33 -10.70 3.71
CA VAL A 189 -12.65 -11.92 3.22
C VAL A 189 -13.66 -13.00 2.79
N GLU A 190 -14.83 -13.01 3.45
CA GLU A 190 -15.99 -13.85 3.12
C GLU A 190 -16.50 -13.69 1.68
N THR A 191 -16.40 -12.50 1.08
CA THR A 191 -16.77 -12.23 -0.32
C THR A 191 -15.67 -12.55 -1.34
N ILE A 192 -14.41 -12.68 -0.92
CA ILE A 192 -13.29 -13.09 -1.81
C ILE A 192 -13.23 -14.61 -1.94
N LEU A 193 -13.72 -15.33 -0.92
CA LEU A 193 -13.77 -16.79 -0.88
C LEU A 193 -15.04 -17.39 -1.52
N SER A 194 -15.84 -16.58 -2.22
CA SER A 194 -17.01 -17.04 -2.98
C SER A 194 -16.78 -16.88 -4.50
N PRO A 195 -16.64 -17.97 -5.28
CA PRO A 195 -16.78 -19.37 -4.90
C PRO A 195 -15.48 -19.98 -4.35
N PRO A 196 -15.58 -21.03 -3.51
CA PRO A 196 -14.44 -21.68 -2.87
C PRO A 196 -13.49 -22.32 -3.90
N PRO A 197 -12.19 -22.48 -3.57
CA PRO A 197 -11.26 -23.24 -4.41
C PRO A 197 -11.81 -24.64 -4.67
N ALA A 198 -11.57 -25.16 -5.88
CA ALA A 198 -12.03 -26.47 -6.31
C ALA A 198 -11.66 -27.53 -5.24
N PRO A 199 -12.60 -28.41 -4.85
CA PRO A 199 -12.39 -29.32 -3.75
C PRO A 199 -11.24 -30.30 -4.06
N LEU A 200 -10.32 -30.48 -3.10
CA LEU A 200 -9.40 -31.64 -3.07
C LEU A 200 -10.13 -32.96 -2.77
N SER A 201 -11.45 -32.92 -2.53
CA SER A 201 -12.32 -34.08 -2.40
C SER A 201 -13.07 -34.32 -3.71
N GLY A 202 -12.83 -35.47 -4.34
CA GLY A 202 -13.46 -35.89 -5.59
C GLY A 202 -14.99 -35.85 -5.57
N PHE A 203 -15.57 -35.95 -6.78
CA PHE A 203 -16.97 -35.76 -7.20
C PHE A 203 -18.09 -36.49 -6.40
N SER A 204 -17.81 -37.11 -5.26
CA SER A 204 -18.76 -37.92 -4.48
C SER A 204 -19.24 -37.28 -3.16
N SER A 205 -18.79 -36.07 -2.80
CA SER A 205 -19.28 -35.40 -1.59
C SER A 205 -20.59 -34.66 -1.86
N LEU A 206 -21.72 -35.18 -1.34
CA LEU A 206 -23.05 -34.55 -1.37
C LEU A 206 -23.17 -33.29 -0.49
N LEU A 207 -22.14 -32.98 0.29
CA LEU A 207 -22.03 -31.76 1.07
C LEU A 207 -20.82 -30.98 0.55
N PRO A 208 -20.99 -29.69 0.18
CA PRO A 208 -19.85 -28.86 -0.17
C PRO A 208 -18.89 -28.84 1.02
N PRO A 209 -17.56 -28.97 0.82
CA PRO A 209 -16.61 -28.71 1.89
C PRO A 209 -16.78 -27.24 2.26
N TYR A 210 -17.47 -26.99 3.37
CA TYR A 210 -17.55 -25.69 3.99
C TYR A 210 -16.10 -25.28 4.28
N GLY A 211 -15.63 -24.21 3.63
CA GLY A 211 -14.32 -23.63 3.90
C GLY A 211 -14.13 -23.46 5.40
N ALA A 212 -12.90 -23.68 5.87
CA ALA A 212 -12.56 -23.57 7.28
C ALA A 212 -13.12 -22.25 7.83
N ARG A 213 -14.16 -22.35 8.68
CA ARG A 213 -14.77 -21.18 9.32
C ARG A 213 -13.70 -20.62 10.24
N LEU A 214 -13.03 -19.55 9.81
CA LEU A 214 -12.15 -18.79 10.68
C LEU A 214 -13.03 -18.20 11.78
N SER A 215 -12.88 -18.68 13.02
CA SER A 215 -13.65 -18.14 14.12
C SER A 215 -13.07 -16.76 14.47
N PRO A 216 -13.89 -15.70 14.53
CA PRO A 216 -13.43 -14.37 14.92
C PRO A 216 -12.71 -14.38 16.27
N ASN A 217 -13.16 -15.23 17.19
CA ASN A 217 -12.55 -15.43 18.50
C ASN A 217 -11.12 -16.01 18.42
N ALA A 218 -10.85 -16.91 17.47
CA ALA A 218 -9.50 -17.44 17.28
C ALA A 218 -8.56 -16.36 16.72
N ILE A 219 -9.04 -15.53 15.79
CA ILE A 219 -8.27 -14.40 15.26
C ILE A 219 -8.00 -13.39 16.37
N ALA A 220 -8.99 -13.05 17.19
CA ALA A 220 -8.83 -12.16 18.34
C ALA A 220 -7.89 -12.72 19.42
N ALA A 221 -7.83 -14.04 19.61
CA ALA A 221 -6.84 -14.67 20.49
C ALA A 221 -5.43 -14.55 19.92
N ARG A 222 -5.22 -14.93 18.65
CA ARG A 222 -3.92 -14.81 17.97
C ARG A 222 -3.41 -13.37 17.92
N TYR A 223 -4.30 -12.42 17.69
CA TYR A 223 -3.98 -11.00 17.75
C TYR A 223 -3.45 -10.58 19.12
N ARG A 224 -4.13 -10.97 20.21
CA ARG A 224 -3.68 -10.66 21.58
C ARG A 224 -2.32 -11.27 21.88
N ASP A 225 -2.11 -12.52 21.45
CA ASP A 225 -0.83 -13.22 21.62
C ASP A 225 0.27 -12.56 20.77
N ALA A 226 -0.03 -12.13 19.55
CA ALA A 226 0.91 -11.43 18.67
C ALA A 226 1.33 -10.07 19.24
N VAL A 227 0.38 -9.26 19.72
CA VAL A 227 0.65 -7.97 20.38
C VAL A 227 1.41 -8.19 21.70
N ALA A 228 1.19 -9.32 22.38
CA ALA A 228 1.99 -9.73 23.53
C ALA A 228 3.44 -9.99 23.18
N ALA A 229 3.65 -10.85 22.20
CA ALA A 229 4.96 -11.24 21.71
C ALA A 229 5.74 -10.01 21.17
N LEU A 230 5.06 -9.08 20.48
CA LEU A 230 5.68 -7.82 20.02
C LEU A 230 6.16 -6.94 21.16
N SER A 231 5.37 -6.82 22.23
CA SER A 231 5.76 -6.03 23.41
C SER A 231 6.94 -6.66 24.16
N GLU A 232 7.01 -7.99 24.23
CA GLU A 232 8.16 -8.70 24.78
C GLU A 232 9.41 -8.55 23.89
N CYS A 233 9.24 -8.65 22.56
CA CYS A 233 10.30 -8.50 21.57
C CYS A 233 10.94 -7.10 21.61
N LEU A 234 10.13 -6.05 21.73
CA LEU A 234 10.65 -4.69 21.90
C LEU A 234 11.34 -4.54 23.26
N GLY A 235 10.75 -5.07 24.33
CA GLY A 235 11.31 -5.02 25.68
C GLY A 235 11.66 -3.60 26.11
N GLN A 236 12.95 -3.35 26.30
CA GLN A 236 13.53 -2.03 26.64
C GLN A 236 14.40 -1.45 25.52
N HIS A 237 14.42 -2.09 24.35
CA HIS A 237 15.23 -1.66 23.23
C HIS A 237 14.62 -0.46 22.51
N GLU A 238 15.48 0.33 21.87
CA GLU A 238 15.05 1.46 21.06
C GLU A 238 14.44 0.98 19.71
N TRP A 239 15.02 -0.03 19.07
CA TRP A 239 14.47 -0.62 17.84
C TRP A 239 14.21 -2.11 18.05
N PHE A 240 13.32 -2.69 17.25
CA PHE A 240 13.00 -4.11 17.32
C PHE A 240 14.26 -4.96 17.11
N LEU A 241 14.35 -6.11 17.80
CA LEU A 241 15.51 -7.02 17.78
C LEU A 241 16.83 -6.39 18.25
N GLY A 242 16.78 -5.24 18.93
CA GLY A 242 17.97 -4.56 19.44
C GLY A 242 18.91 -4.06 18.34
N SER A 243 18.38 -3.76 17.15
CA SER A 243 19.15 -3.16 16.06
C SER A 243 19.66 -1.76 16.43
N PRO A 244 20.82 -1.35 15.90
CA PRO A 244 21.40 -0.04 16.21
C PRO A 244 20.61 1.13 15.59
N GLY A 245 19.83 0.87 14.55
CA GLY A 245 19.04 1.84 13.83
C GLY A 245 17.68 1.27 13.41
N PRO A 246 16.82 2.12 12.82
CA PRO A 246 15.51 1.69 12.37
C PRO A 246 15.62 0.76 11.16
N THR A 247 14.80 -0.29 11.17
CA THR A 247 14.79 -1.36 10.18
C THR A 247 13.48 -1.40 9.40
N ALA A 248 13.39 -2.29 8.41
CA ALA A 248 12.14 -2.55 7.69
C ALA A 248 11.04 -3.11 8.62
N LEU A 249 11.42 -3.92 9.62
CA LEU A 249 10.50 -4.39 10.65
C LEU A 249 9.92 -3.24 11.47
N ASP A 250 10.73 -2.27 11.87
CA ASP A 250 10.25 -1.08 12.60
C ASP A 250 9.23 -0.27 11.77
N ALA A 251 9.46 -0.14 10.46
CA ALA A 251 8.52 0.52 9.56
C ALA A 251 7.18 -0.21 9.47
N ALA A 252 7.20 -1.54 9.35
CA ALA A 252 5.99 -2.37 9.32
C ALA A 252 5.26 -2.35 10.68
N ALA A 253 5.99 -2.54 11.77
CA ALA A 253 5.43 -2.51 13.12
C ALA A 253 4.79 -1.16 13.45
N PHE A 254 5.44 -0.05 13.06
CA PHE A 254 4.87 1.29 13.22
C PHE A 254 3.56 1.42 12.45
N ALA A 255 3.51 0.97 11.20
CA ALA A 255 2.31 1.07 10.39
C ALA A 255 1.11 0.36 11.03
N TYR A 256 1.30 -0.88 11.48
CA TYR A 256 0.25 -1.63 12.17
C TYR A 256 -0.13 -1.01 13.51
N LEU A 257 0.85 -0.69 14.37
CA LEU A 257 0.58 -0.15 15.71
C LEU A 257 -0.12 1.20 15.64
N HIS A 258 0.29 2.08 14.73
CA HIS A 258 -0.35 3.38 14.55
C HIS A 258 -1.81 3.23 14.12
N VAL A 259 -2.10 2.38 13.12
CA VAL A 259 -3.47 2.16 12.67
C VAL A 259 -4.31 1.52 13.78
N LEU A 260 -3.78 0.54 14.52
CA LEU A 260 -4.49 -0.11 15.64
C LEU A 260 -4.82 0.86 16.77
N LEU A 261 -3.94 1.81 17.08
CA LEU A 261 -4.20 2.83 18.11
C LEU A 261 -5.32 3.81 17.70
N HIS A 262 -5.61 3.92 16.41
CA HIS A 262 -6.69 4.72 15.85
C HIS A 262 -7.90 3.89 15.39
N ALA A 263 -7.86 2.56 15.59
CA ALA A 263 -8.94 1.65 15.25
C ALA A 263 -10.02 1.56 16.36
N GLU A 264 -10.94 0.63 16.21
CA GLU A 264 -12.00 0.33 17.19
C GLU A 264 -11.45 -0.01 18.59
N ASP A 265 -12.32 0.15 19.58
CA ASP A 265 -11.95 0.12 20.99
C ASP A 265 -11.24 -1.18 21.41
N ASP A 266 -11.70 -2.35 20.98
CA ASP A 266 -11.13 -3.63 21.42
C ASP A 266 -9.68 -3.82 20.96
N LEU A 267 -9.39 -3.51 19.68
CA LEU A 267 -8.03 -3.60 19.14
C LEU A 267 -7.12 -2.56 19.79
N ARG A 268 -7.63 -1.33 19.91
CA ARG A 268 -6.93 -0.20 20.52
C ARG A 268 -6.57 -0.46 21.97
N ILE A 269 -7.50 -1.01 22.77
CA ILE A 269 -7.29 -1.27 24.20
C ILE A 269 -6.14 -2.26 24.42
N GLU A 270 -6.03 -3.29 23.60
CA GLU A 270 -4.97 -4.31 23.75
C GLU A 270 -3.56 -3.74 23.46
N VAL A 271 -3.43 -2.84 22.49
CA VAL A 271 -2.17 -2.11 22.26
C VAL A 271 -1.94 -1.07 23.35
N ALA A 272 -2.97 -0.29 23.71
CA ALA A 272 -2.88 0.79 24.68
C ALA A 272 -2.54 0.30 26.11
N ARG A 273 -2.89 -0.94 26.44
CA ARG A 273 -2.50 -1.59 27.71
C ARG A 273 -0.98 -1.73 27.84
N ARG A 274 -0.24 -1.74 26.72
CA ARG A 274 1.20 -1.97 26.66
C ARG A 274 1.94 -0.66 26.50
N ALA A 275 2.31 -0.07 27.63
CA ALA A 275 2.94 1.25 27.66
C ALA A 275 4.22 1.35 26.81
N ASN A 276 5.01 0.27 26.74
CA ASN A 276 6.23 0.24 25.93
C ASN A 276 5.95 0.45 24.42
N LEU A 277 4.93 -0.22 23.89
CA LEU A 277 4.52 -0.08 22.49
C LEU A 277 3.99 1.33 22.20
N VAL A 278 3.19 1.89 23.10
CA VAL A 278 2.62 3.24 22.95
C VAL A 278 3.71 4.32 23.00
N HIS A 279 4.67 4.20 23.93
CA HIS A 279 5.79 5.14 24.01
C HIS A 279 6.69 5.05 22.78
N TRP A 280 6.95 3.83 22.30
CA TRP A 280 7.72 3.60 21.09
C TRP A 280 7.01 4.17 19.86
N GLU A 281 5.72 3.89 19.69
CA GLU A 281 4.91 4.39 18.56
C GLU A 281 4.93 5.91 18.52
N ARG A 282 4.70 6.58 19.65
CA ARG A 282 4.69 8.05 19.71
C ARG A 282 6.04 8.65 19.32
N ARG A 283 7.15 8.04 19.72
CA ARG A 283 8.48 8.52 19.34
C ARG A 283 8.72 8.34 17.84
N VAL A 284 8.33 7.20 17.28
CA VAL A 284 8.46 6.94 15.84
C VAL A 284 7.53 7.87 15.06
N TYR A 285 6.30 8.11 15.55
CA TYR A 285 5.33 9.02 14.95
C TYR A 285 5.90 10.41 14.72
N GLU A 286 6.53 11.03 15.73
CA GLU A 286 7.13 12.36 15.59
C GLU A 286 8.20 12.38 14.49
N ARG A 287 9.03 11.33 14.42
CA ARG A 287 10.06 11.19 13.39
C ARG A 287 9.44 11.05 12.00
N VAL A 288 8.46 10.17 11.83
CA VAL A 288 7.78 9.93 10.55
C VAL A 288 7.04 11.18 10.10
N ARG A 289 6.24 11.80 10.98
CA ARG A 289 5.45 13.00 10.70
C ARG A 289 6.30 14.19 10.28
N SER A 290 7.50 14.34 10.84
CA SER A 290 8.42 15.44 10.51
C SER A 290 9.03 15.35 9.10
N ALA A 291 9.01 14.16 8.49
CA ALA A 291 9.59 13.95 7.16
C ALA A 291 8.66 14.35 6.00
N PHE A 292 7.36 14.56 6.28
CA PHE A 292 6.34 14.75 5.25
C PHE A 292 5.68 16.13 5.31
N VAL A 293 5.42 16.67 4.12
CA VAL A 293 4.70 17.93 3.91
C VAL A 293 3.46 17.67 3.06
N GLN A 294 2.34 18.32 3.39
CA GLN A 294 1.14 18.19 2.58
C GLN A 294 1.34 18.91 1.25
N TYR A 295 1.10 18.18 0.15
CA TYR A 295 1.05 18.77 -1.17
C TYR A 295 -0.19 19.64 -1.31
N LYS A 296 0.01 20.92 -1.63
CA LYS A 296 -1.06 21.85 -1.96
C LYS A 296 -1.04 22.11 -3.45
N ILE A 297 -2.16 21.85 -4.11
CA ILE A 297 -2.30 22.15 -5.54
C ILE A 297 -2.19 23.68 -5.69
N PRO A 298 -1.23 24.20 -6.49
CA PRO A 298 -1.16 25.62 -6.77
C PRO A 298 -2.44 26.05 -7.51
N GLN A 299 -3.13 27.05 -6.95
CA GLN A 299 -4.33 27.65 -7.55
C GLN A 299 -3.97 28.56 -8.72
#